data_AF-A9DFD4-F1
#
_entry.id   AF-A9DFD4-F1
#
_cell.length_a   1.000
_cell.length_b   1.000
_cell.length_c   1.000
_cell.angle_alpha   90.00
_cell.angle_beta   90.00
_cell.angle_gamma   90.00
#
_symmetry.space_group_name_H-M   'P 1'
#
loop_
_entity.id
_entity.type
_entity.pdbx_description
1 polymer ?
#
loop_
_entity_poly.entity_id
_entity_poly.type
_entity_poly.pdbx_seq_one_letter_code
_entity_poly.pdbx_strand_id
1 'polypeptide(L)'
;MFDVNQWGKAELMFDKKMVWLEKTVRRLMLLVGGMGLIVIYSGFFYLMFKGTDTSFLPWYLLLSPWICIYFGLTQARQLAVILWFKQKLTRK
;
A
#
# COMPACT_ATOMS: atom_id res chain seq x y z
N MET A 1 -27.00 35.17 -13.63
CA MET A 1 -27.49 33.80 -13.88
C MET A 1 -26.42 32.83 -14.39
N PHE A 2 -25.32 33.29 -15.01
CA PHE A 2 -24.23 32.43 -15.49
C PHE A 2 -23.21 31.98 -14.42
N ASP A 3 -23.10 32.70 -13.30
CA ASP A 3 -22.09 32.46 -12.26
C ASP A 3 -22.36 31.18 -11.45
N VAL A 4 -23.60 30.95 -11.00
CA VAL A 4 -24.01 29.75 -10.22
C VAL A 4 -23.73 28.43 -10.95
N ASN A 5 -23.83 28.41 -12.29
CA ASN A 5 -23.62 27.19 -13.08
C ASN A 5 -22.12 26.85 -13.26
N GLN A 6 -21.23 27.85 -13.17
CA GLN A 6 -19.78 27.64 -13.20
C GLN A 6 -19.27 27.06 -11.89
N TRP A 7 -19.75 27.59 -10.75
CA TRP A 7 -19.40 27.10 -9.42
C TRP A 7 -19.87 25.65 -9.21
N GLY A 8 -21.11 25.32 -9.59
CA GLY A 8 -21.61 23.94 -9.49
C GLY A 8 -20.84 22.93 -10.38
N LYS A 9 -20.39 23.35 -11.57
CA LYS A 9 -19.52 22.50 -12.41
C LYS A 9 -18.12 22.31 -11.82
N ALA A 10 -17.56 23.34 -11.19
CA ALA A 10 -16.26 23.25 -10.55
C ALA A 10 -16.29 22.23 -9.40
N GLU A 11 -17.27 22.33 -8.49
CA GLU A 11 -17.42 21.39 -7.36
C GLU A 11 -17.60 19.94 -7.81
N LEU A 12 -18.47 19.69 -8.81
CA LEU A 12 -18.63 18.35 -9.38
C LEU A 12 -17.36 17.81 -10.05
N MET A 13 -16.57 18.68 -10.69
CA MET A 13 -15.31 18.28 -11.31
C MET A 13 -14.24 17.98 -10.25
N PHE A 14 -14.21 18.75 -9.14
CA PHE A 14 -13.31 18.54 -8.02
C PHE A 14 -13.62 17.24 -7.28
N ASP A 15 -14.89 16.93 -7.02
CA ASP A 15 -15.31 15.68 -6.38
C ASP A 15 -14.87 14.45 -7.20
N LYS A 16 -15.14 14.48 -8.52
CA LYS A 16 -14.72 13.40 -9.43
C LYS A 16 -13.20 13.25 -9.50
N LYS A 17 -12.44 14.35 -9.44
CA LYS A 17 -10.97 14.33 -9.42
C LYS A 17 -10.44 13.79 -8.10
N MET A 18 -11.01 14.17 -6.96
CA MET A 18 -10.62 13.69 -5.63
C MET A 18 -10.74 12.16 -5.53
N VAL A 19 -11.88 11.61 -5.97
CA VAL A 19 -12.12 10.15 -5.98
C VAL A 19 -11.14 9.42 -6.90
N TRP A 20 -10.79 10.02 -8.04
CA TRP A 20 -9.84 9.42 -8.98
C TRP A 20 -8.40 9.47 -8.47
N LEU A 21 -8.01 10.57 -7.82
CA LEU A 21 -6.71 10.75 -7.19
C LEU A 21 -6.52 9.76 -6.03
N GLU A 22 -7.54 9.60 -5.18
CA GLU A 22 -7.48 8.60 -4.10
C GLU A 22 -7.22 7.21 -4.69
N LYS A 23 -7.97 6.82 -5.72
CA LYS A 23 -7.82 5.50 -6.37
C LYS A 23 -6.44 5.31 -7.00
N THR A 24 -5.86 6.38 -7.52
CA THR A 24 -4.55 6.37 -8.17
C THR A 24 -3.41 6.32 -7.15
N VAL A 25 -3.43 7.17 -6.12
CA VAL A 25 -2.47 7.15 -5.00
C VAL A 25 -2.47 5.78 -4.32
N ARG A 26 -3.65 5.20 -4.14
CA ARG A 26 -3.82 3.86 -3.56
C ARG A 26 -3.13 2.78 -4.38
N ARG A 27 -3.27 2.84 -5.71
CA ARG A 27 -2.62 1.93 -6.64
C ARG A 27 -1.09 2.14 -6.66
N LEU A 28 -0.62 3.38 -6.58
CA LEU A 28 0.80 3.72 -6.51
C LEU A 28 1.44 3.21 -5.21
N MET A 29 0.81 3.40 -4.04
CA MET A 29 1.31 2.87 -2.77
C MET A 29 1.39 1.34 -2.78
N LEU A 30 0.40 0.67 -3.39
CA LEU A 30 0.41 -0.78 -3.58
C LEU A 30 1.58 -1.25 -4.47
N LEU A 31 1.81 -0.55 -5.59
CA LEU A 31 2.91 -0.89 -6.49
C LEU A 31 4.26 -0.64 -5.83
N VAL A 32 4.46 0.53 -5.21
CA VAL A 32 5.71 0.88 -4.51
C VAL A 32 6.00 -0.10 -3.37
N GLY A 33 5.00 -0.43 -2.56
CA GLY A 33 5.14 -1.39 -1.48
C GLY A 33 5.46 -2.80 -1.99
N GLY A 34 4.76 -3.26 -3.02
CA GLY A 34 5.02 -4.57 -3.65
C GLY A 34 6.40 -4.65 -4.30
N MET A 35 6.81 -3.61 -5.02
CA MET A 35 8.14 -3.54 -5.64
C MET A 35 9.24 -3.48 -4.58
N GLY A 36 9.03 -2.74 -3.49
CA GLY A 36 9.93 -2.72 -2.33
C GLY A 36 10.11 -4.10 -1.71
N LEU A 37 9.02 -4.85 -1.53
CA LEU A 37 9.07 -6.21 -1.00
C LEU A 37 9.86 -7.16 -1.93
N ILE A 38 9.65 -7.06 -3.25
CA ILE A 38 10.41 -7.84 -4.25
C ILE A 38 11.89 -7.49 -4.19
N VAL A 39 12.25 -6.21 -4.14
CA VAL A 39 13.66 -5.75 -4.09
C VAL A 39 14.34 -6.22 -2.81
N ILE A 40 13.68 -6.13 -1.66
CA ILE A 40 14.27 -6.58 -0.38
C ILE A 40 14.44 -8.09 -0.38
N TYR A 41 13.42 -8.84 -0.81
CA TYR A 41 13.48 -10.30 -0.80
C TYR A 41 14.50 -10.85 -1.80
N SER A 42 14.60 -10.25 -2.99
CA SER A 42 15.63 -10.59 -3.97
C SER A 42 17.04 -10.21 -3.49
N GLY A 43 17.20 -9.08 -2.81
CA GLY A 43 18.45 -8.70 -2.15
C GLY A 43 18.89 -9.71 -1.08
N PHE A 44 17.97 -10.13 -0.21
CA PHE A 44 18.22 -11.18 0.78
C PHE A 44 18.59 -12.52 0.14
N PHE A 45 17.88 -12.92 -0.91
CA PHE A 45 18.16 -14.14 -1.66
C PHE A 45 19.57 -14.10 -2.25
N TYR A 46 19.97 -12.97 -2.81
CA TYR A 46 21.33 -12.75 -3.33
C TYR A 46 22.40 -12.82 -2.23
N LEU A 47 22.15 -12.21 -1.07
CA LEU A 47 23.04 -12.26 0.10
C LEU A 47 23.21 -13.70 0.62
N MET A 48 22.13 -14.48 0.64
CA MET A 48 22.15 -15.90 1.04
C MET A 48 23.06 -16.73 0.11
N PHE A 49 22.99 -16.49 -1.21
CA PHE A 49 23.88 -17.15 -2.17
C PHE A 49 25.36 -16.76 -2.03
N LYS A 50 25.66 -15.56 -1.49
CA LYS A 50 27.05 -15.11 -1.24
C LYS A 50 27.60 -15.54 0.12
N GLY A 51 26.82 -16.22 0.97
CA GLY A 51 27.28 -16.72 2.27
C GLY A 51 27.68 -15.62 3.26
N THR A 52 27.15 -14.41 3.10
CA THR A 52 27.41 -13.28 4.01
C THR A 52 26.46 -13.37 5.20
N ASP A 53 26.98 -13.16 6.42
CA ASP A 53 26.18 -13.15 7.65
C ASP A 53 25.09 -12.06 7.61
N THR A 54 23.86 -12.47 7.30
CA THR A 54 22.68 -11.60 7.24
C THR A 54 22.09 -11.26 8.62
N SER A 55 22.80 -11.57 9.71
CA SER A 55 22.36 -11.34 11.09
C SER A 55 22.18 -9.85 11.44
N PHE A 56 22.78 -8.95 10.66
CA PHE A 56 22.74 -7.51 10.89
C PHE A 56 21.69 -6.77 10.05
N LEU A 57 20.91 -7.46 9.20
CA LEU A 57 19.93 -6.75 8.39
C LEU A 57 18.80 -6.20 9.29
N PRO A 58 18.57 -4.87 9.29
CA PRO A 58 17.53 -4.26 10.11
C PRO A 58 16.17 -4.82 9.72
N TRP A 59 15.49 -5.51 10.64
CA TRP A 59 14.13 -6.02 10.45
C TRP A 59 13.13 -4.91 10.07
N TYR A 60 13.44 -3.65 10.39
CA TYR A 60 12.70 -2.47 9.95
C TYR A 60 12.63 -2.31 8.41
N LEU A 61 13.64 -2.79 7.67
CA LEU A 61 13.61 -2.80 6.21
C LEU A 61 12.51 -3.73 5.67
N LEU A 62 12.18 -4.83 6.36
CA LEU A 62 11.08 -5.71 5.96
C LEU A 62 9.71 -5.14 6.35
N LEU A 63 9.63 -4.43 7.48
CA LEU A 63 8.37 -3.85 7.98
C LEU A 63 7.92 -2.63 7.16
N SER A 64 8.85 -1.76 6.75
CA SER A 64 8.51 -0.51 6.04
C SER A 64 7.69 -0.71 4.74
N PRO A 65 8.06 -1.60 3.82
CA PRO A 65 7.25 -1.92 2.63
C PRO A 65 5.92 -2.54 2.99
N TRP A 66 5.87 -3.36 4.06
CA TRP A 66 4.64 -4.00 4.50
C TRP A 66 3.62 -2.99 5.04
N ILE A 67 4.08 -2.02 5.85
CA ILE A 67 3.27 -0.88 6.28
C ILE A 67 2.82 -0.06 5.07
N CYS A 68 3.67 0.13 4.06
CA CYS A 68 3.35 0.85 2.84
C CYS A 68 2.26 0.15 1.99
N ILE A 69 2.36 -1.17 1.82
CA ILE A 69 1.31 -2.01 1.19
C ILE A 69 0.01 -1.91 1.98
N TYR A 70 0.09 -1.97 3.32
CA TYR A 70 -1.08 -1.92 4.18
C TYR A 70 -1.82 -0.57 4.07
N PHE A 71 -1.12 0.55 4.10
CA PHE A 71 -1.71 1.88 3.90
C PHE A 71 -2.19 2.11 2.46
N GLY A 72 -1.54 1.49 1.48
CA GLY A 72 -1.99 1.50 0.08
C GLY A 72 -3.27 0.67 -0.17
N LEU A 73 -3.76 -0.11 0.79
CA LEU A 73 -4.91 -0.99 0.60
C LEU A 73 -6.26 -0.28 0.83
N THR A 74 -7.31 -0.74 0.15
CA THR A 74 -8.68 -0.26 0.41
C THR A 74 -9.14 -0.60 1.82
N GLN A 75 -9.79 0.33 2.56
CA GLN A 75 -10.25 0.11 3.94
C GLN A 75 -11.13 -1.15 4.06
N ALA A 76 -11.95 -1.43 3.04
CA ALA A 76 -12.70 -2.67 2.91
C ALA A 76 -11.80 -3.93 2.78
N ARG A 77 -10.68 -3.83 2.06
CA ARG A 77 -9.68 -4.90 1.95
C ARG A 77 -8.80 -5.02 3.21
N GLN A 78 -8.47 -3.90 3.87
CA GLN A 78 -7.79 -3.92 5.17
C GLN A 78 -8.63 -4.69 6.19
N LEU A 79 -9.94 -4.40 6.25
CA LEU A 79 -10.88 -5.14 7.09
C LEU A 79 -10.96 -6.63 6.73
N ALA A 80 -11.00 -6.97 5.44
CA ALA A 80 -10.99 -8.36 5.00
C ALA A 80 -9.70 -9.10 5.41
N VAL A 81 -8.54 -8.44 5.32
CA VAL A 81 -7.25 -8.99 5.76
C VAL A 81 -7.19 -9.13 7.28
N ILE A 82 -7.70 -8.15 8.05
CA ILE A 82 -7.80 -8.24 9.50
C ILE A 82 -8.75 -9.38 9.91
N LEU A 83 -9.89 -9.53 9.23
CA LEU A 83 -10.84 -10.62 9.45
C LEU A 83 -10.19 -11.98 9.17
N TRP A 84 -9.49 -12.11 8.04
CA TRP A 84 -8.73 -13.31 7.70
C TRP A 84 -7.63 -13.59 8.73
N PHE A 85 -6.92 -12.56 9.18
CA PHE A 85 -5.84 -12.67 10.16
C PHE A 85 -6.37 -13.06 11.54
N LYS A 86 -7.49 -12.47 11.99
CA LYS A 86 -8.21 -12.87 13.20
C LYS A 86 -8.66 -14.33 13.11
N GLN A 87 -9.26 -14.74 11.99
CA GLN A 87 -9.68 -16.13 11.79
C GLN A 87 -8.48 -17.10 11.81
N LYS A 88 -7.34 -16.69 11.26
CA LYS A 88 -6.11 -17.49 11.26
C LYS A 88 -5.49 -17.60 12.66
N LEU A 89 -5.58 -16.54 13.48
CA LEU A 89 -5.10 -16.51 14.87
C LEU A 89 -6.01 -17.26 15.84
N THR A 90 -7.34 -17.18 15.69
CA THR A 90 -8.31 -17.91 16.52
C THR A 90 -8.33 -19.41 16.24
N ARG A 91 -7.74 -19.87 15.13
CA ARG A 91 -7.65 -21.30 14.78
C ARG A 91 -6.43 -22.01 15.38
N LYS A 92 -5.63 -21.32 16.18
CA LYS A 92 -4.62 -21.90 17.08
C LYS A 92 -5.11 -21.76 18.51
#